data_AF-A0A969KQV7-F1
#
_entry.id   AF-A0A969KQV7-F1
#
_cell.length_a   1.000
_cell.length_b   1.000
_cell.length_c   1.000
_cell.angle_alpha   90.00
_cell.angle_beta   90.00
_cell.angle_gamma   90.00
#
_symmetry.space_group_name_H-M   'P 1'
#
loop_
_entity.id
_entity.type
_entity.pdbx_description
1 polymer ?
#
loop_
_entity_poly.entity_id
_entity_poly.type
_entity_poly.pdbx_seq_one_letter_code
_entity_poly.pdbx_strand_id
1 'polypeptide(L)'
;MKNTDPFADLIRSIEENLQGGGDSEPPGQSPNRTPRPAMPEGNPRRLLWFLIPLLIFIFFNRFLDFYADWYWYGSLGLTSVFTTRIWAEVGLFLVGAVVFWLFLAINVLLAIRMEPFGMVNTPLEEAAHSLGVRLTPVILIVGAMLAFFMGLTAAANWEEVLIFLNQSSFGLTDPIFGRDVGFFIFSLPIWEALRGWLLTMVILTLIATAIVTGIGWRGWQVRTRVLAHLSILGALILLLIAAATERSDILRFAEIAIPIGARYPAWAELLLWPHAALLEPVVGLPDPRLRARSRSGAGDPS
;
A
#
# COMPACT_ATOMS: atom_id res chain seq x y z
N MET A 1 -45.39 58.71 -1.25
CA MET A 1 -44.44 57.57 -1.10
C MET A 1 -45.21 56.43 -0.45
N LYS A 2 -45.57 55.38 -1.19
CA LYS A 2 -46.29 54.22 -0.62
C LYS A 2 -45.26 53.33 0.07
N ASN A 3 -45.29 53.32 1.40
CA ASN A 3 -44.50 52.42 2.22
C ASN A 3 -45.00 50.99 1.95
N THR A 4 -44.23 50.23 1.19
CA THR A 4 -44.51 48.83 0.85
C THR A 4 -43.83 48.00 1.92
N ASP A 5 -44.60 47.54 2.90
CA ASP A 5 -44.10 46.62 3.91
C ASP A 5 -43.81 45.27 3.23
N PRO A 6 -42.53 44.88 3.07
CA PRO A 6 -42.15 43.66 2.35
C PRO A 6 -42.72 42.41 3.00
N PHE A 7 -42.95 42.48 4.32
CA PHE A 7 -43.48 41.35 5.08
C PHE A 7 -44.98 41.16 4.83
N ALA A 8 -45.73 42.26 4.72
CA ALA A 8 -47.17 42.20 4.43
C ALA A 8 -47.45 41.60 3.04
N ASP A 9 -46.60 41.90 2.05
CA ASP A 9 -46.72 41.33 0.71
C ASP A 9 -46.31 39.85 0.68
N LEU A 10 -45.31 39.45 1.49
CA LEU A 10 -44.94 38.05 1.63
C LEU A 10 -46.10 37.22 2.22
N ILE A 11 -46.73 37.70 3.30
CA ILE A 11 -47.86 37.00 3.91
C ILE A 11 -49.03 36.93 2.93
N ARG A 12 -49.34 38.02 2.22
CA ARG A 12 -50.39 38.02 1.18
C ARG A 12 -50.10 36.99 0.08
N SER A 13 -48.84 36.85 -0.35
CA SER A 13 -48.45 35.88 -1.38
C SER A 13 -48.58 34.43 -0.93
N ILE A 14 -48.30 34.15 0.35
CA ILE A 14 -48.43 32.81 0.94
C ILE A 14 -49.91 32.47 1.11
N GLU A 15 -50.72 33.45 1.54
CA GLU A 15 -52.16 33.32 1.69
C GLU A 15 -52.85 33.11 0.33
N GLU A 16 -52.45 33.84 -0.71
CA GLU A 16 -52.92 33.62 -2.09
C GLU A 16 -52.53 32.23 -2.62
N ASN A 17 -51.30 31.77 -2.37
CA ASN A 17 -50.89 30.42 -2.77
C ASN A 17 -51.60 29.31 -1.98
N LEU A 18 -51.96 29.56 -0.72
CA LEU A 18 -52.74 28.60 0.08
C LEU A 18 -54.21 28.57 -0.33
N GLN A 19 -54.80 29.72 -0.68
CA GLN A 19 -56.18 29.81 -1.14
C GLN A 19 -56.34 29.38 -2.61
N GLY A 20 -55.30 29.53 -3.43
CA GLY A 20 -55.26 29.13 -4.84
C GLY A 20 -54.98 27.63 -5.08
N GLY A 21 -54.71 26.84 -4.03
CA GLY A 21 -54.44 25.40 -4.14
C GLY A 21 -55.65 24.49 -4.38
N GLY A 22 -56.81 25.07 -4.71
CA GLY A 22 -58.10 24.37 -4.86
C GLY A 22 -58.46 23.89 -6.27
N ASP A 23 -57.70 24.26 -7.30
CA ASP A 23 -57.92 23.79 -8.65
C ASP A 23 -57.01 22.58 -8.91
N SER A 24 -57.53 21.40 -8.58
CA SER A 24 -56.90 20.13 -8.95
C SER A 24 -56.75 20.06 -10.47
N GLU A 25 -55.53 20.24 -10.98
CA GLU A 25 -55.18 19.88 -12.35
C GLU A 25 -55.68 18.46 -12.65
N PRO A 26 -56.31 18.21 -13.81
CA PRO A 26 -56.74 16.87 -14.19
C PRO A 26 -55.52 15.92 -14.18
N PRO A 27 -55.67 14.66 -13.69
CA PRO A 27 -54.55 13.75 -13.56
C PRO A 27 -54.09 13.31 -14.95
N GLY A 28 -53.06 13.98 -15.48
CA GLY A 28 -52.59 13.68 -16.84
C GLY A 28 -51.33 14.41 -17.32
N GLN A 29 -50.87 15.47 -16.68
CA GLN A 29 -49.64 16.14 -17.09
C GLN A 29 -48.60 16.14 -15.97
N SER A 30 -47.69 15.17 -16.05
CA SER A 30 -46.40 15.32 -15.38
C SER A 30 -45.74 16.59 -15.92
N PRO A 31 -45.30 17.55 -15.08
CA PRO A 31 -44.55 18.70 -15.56
C PRO A 31 -43.39 18.17 -16.38
N ASN A 32 -43.29 18.67 -17.61
CA ASN A 32 -42.38 18.21 -18.65
C ASN A 32 -40.95 18.19 -18.09
N ARG A 33 -40.54 17.06 -17.50
CA ARG A 33 -39.16 16.86 -17.03
C ARG A 33 -38.36 16.87 -18.30
N THR A 34 -37.63 17.96 -18.55
CA THR A 34 -36.67 18.02 -19.64
C THR A 34 -35.84 16.74 -19.58
N PRO A 35 -35.76 15.97 -20.68
CA PRO A 35 -34.97 14.76 -20.70
C PRO A 35 -33.58 15.11 -20.19
N ARG A 36 -33.13 14.45 -19.10
CA ARG A 36 -31.71 14.55 -18.73
C ARG A 36 -30.92 14.23 -20.00
N PRO A 37 -29.96 15.07 -20.42
CA PRO A 37 -29.15 14.74 -21.58
C PRO A 37 -28.56 13.34 -21.35
N ALA A 38 -28.89 12.41 -22.26
CA ALA A 38 -28.34 11.07 -22.21
C ALA A 38 -26.82 11.21 -22.17
N MET A 39 -26.16 10.66 -21.14
CA MET A 39 -24.70 10.64 -21.13
C MET A 39 -24.24 9.95 -22.41
N PRO A 40 -23.25 10.51 -23.13
CA PRO A 40 -22.76 9.87 -24.35
C PRO A 40 -22.29 8.46 -24.00
N GLU A 41 -22.94 7.44 -24.55
CA GLU A 41 -22.50 6.04 -24.44
C GLU A 41 -21.15 5.92 -25.17
N GLY A 42 -20.07 6.08 -24.41
CA GLY A 42 -18.72 5.93 -24.94
C GLY A 42 -18.51 4.49 -25.42
N ASN A 43 -18.28 4.29 -26.71
CA ASN A 43 -17.97 2.97 -27.25
C ASN A 43 -16.66 2.45 -26.61
N PRO A 44 -16.67 1.36 -25.82
CA PRO A 44 -15.49 0.85 -25.10
C PRO A 44 -14.36 0.46 -26.05
N ARG A 45 -14.65 0.24 -27.33
CA ARG A 45 -13.65 -0.02 -28.38
C ARG A 45 -12.77 1.19 -28.68
N ARG A 46 -13.19 2.42 -28.34
CA ARG A 46 -12.34 3.63 -28.48
C ARG A 46 -11.21 3.68 -27.46
N LEU A 47 -11.40 3.08 -26.28
CA LEU A 47 -10.34 2.97 -25.27
C LEU A 47 -9.16 2.12 -25.77
N LEU A 48 -9.44 1.10 -26.57
CA LEU A 48 -8.43 0.21 -27.15
C LEU A 48 -7.43 0.95 -28.06
N TRP A 49 -7.86 2.01 -28.75
CA TRP A 49 -6.98 2.83 -29.60
C TRP A 49 -5.89 3.57 -28.83
N PHE A 50 -6.10 3.83 -27.53
CA PHE A 50 -5.10 4.42 -26.66
C PHE A 50 -4.38 3.36 -25.82
N LEU A 51 -5.12 2.34 -25.37
CA LEU A 51 -4.59 1.28 -24.51
C LEU A 51 -3.56 0.39 -25.23
N ILE A 52 -3.83 0.01 -26.49
CA ILE A 52 -2.95 -0.89 -27.25
C ILE A 52 -1.60 -0.22 -27.54
N PRO A 53 -1.52 1.00 -28.11
CA PRO A 53 -0.23 1.68 -28.30
C PRO A 53 0.50 1.94 -26.99
N LEU A 54 -0.22 2.26 -25.91
CA LEU A 54 0.37 2.45 -24.59
C LEU A 54 1.02 1.16 -24.07
N LEU A 55 0.32 0.02 -24.14
CA LEU A 55 0.88 -1.28 -23.77
C LEU A 55 2.10 -1.60 -24.64
N ILE A 56 2.00 -1.45 -25.96
CA ILE A 56 3.11 -1.71 -26.88
C ILE A 56 4.32 -0.86 -26.50
N PHE A 57 4.12 0.43 -26.22
CA PHE A 57 5.20 1.32 -25.79
C PHE A 57 5.86 0.86 -24.48
N ILE A 58 5.07 0.48 -23.47
CA ILE A 58 5.59 -0.03 -22.19
C ILE A 58 6.38 -1.33 -22.41
N PHE A 59 5.82 -2.28 -23.16
CA PHE A 59 6.47 -3.56 -23.46
C PHE A 59 7.74 -3.38 -24.28
N PHE A 60 7.72 -2.49 -25.27
CA PHE A 60 8.88 -2.22 -26.12
C PHE A 60 10.05 -1.64 -25.31
N ASN A 61 9.81 -0.66 -24.43
CA ASN A 61 10.85 -0.12 -23.55
C ASN A 61 11.40 -1.21 -22.62
N ARG A 62 10.53 -2.01 -21.99
CA ARG A 62 10.97 -3.10 -21.11
C ARG A 62 11.82 -4.14 -21.84
N PHE A 63 11.49 -4.43 -23.10
CA PHE A 63 12.25 -5.33 -23.96
C PHE A 63 13.62 -4.74 -24.33
N LEU A 64 13.68 -3.45 -24.67
CA LEU A 64 14.95 -2.78 -24.98
C LEU A 64 15.91 -2.82 -23.79
N ASP A 65 15.43 -2.51 -22.57
CA ASP A 65 16.23 -2.59 -21.36
C ASP A 65 16.75 -4.02 -21.13
N PHE A 66 15.86 -5.01 -21.25
CA PHE A 66 16.23 -6.42 -21.10
C PHE A 66 17.28 -6.87 -22.13
N TYR A 67 17.11 -6.48 -23.39
CA TYR A 67 18.02 -6.85 -24.47
C TYR A 67 19.39 -6.19 -24.31
N ALA A 68 19.40 -4.91 -23.94
CA ALA A 68 20.62 -4.16 -23.66
C ALA A 68 21.39 -4.78 -22.47
N ASP A 69 20.71 -5.07 -21.36
CA ASP A 69 21.31 -5.73 -20.20
C ASP A 69 21.88 -7.09 -20.60
N TRP A 70 21.12 -7.91 -21.31
CA TRP A 70 21.57 -9.25 -21.71
C TRP A 70 22.86 -9.22 -22.55
N TYR A 71 22.95 -8.32 -23.53
CA TYR A 71 24.17 -8.12 -24.32
C TYR A 71 25.33 -7.58 -23.50
N TRP A 72 25.06 -6.63 -22.59
CA TRP A 72 26.07 -6.05 -21.71
C TRP A 72 26.67 -7.09 -20.77
N TYR A 73 25.84 -7.89 -20.08
CA TYR A 73 26.31 -8.99 -19.24
C TYR A 73 27.08 -10.04 -20.04
N GLY A 74 26.62 -10.35 -21.27
CA GLY A 74 27.32 -11.25 -22.18
C GLY A 74 28.72 -10.73 -22.56
N SER A 75 28.86 -9.43 -22.81
CA SER A 75 30.16 -8.81 -23.15
C SER A 75 31.19 -8.87 -22.03
N LEU A 76 30.73 -8.99 -20.78
CA LEU A 76 31.57 -9.12 -19.59
C LEU A 76 31.83 -10.58 -19.17
N GLY A 77 31.26 -11.56 -19.88
CA GLY A 77 31.31 -12.97 -19.48
C GLY A 77 30.48 -13.28 -18.22
N LEU A 78 29.57 -12.39 -17.82
CA LEU A 78 28.75 -12.47 -16.61
C LEU A 78 27.31 -12.96 -16.88
N THR A 79 27.10 -13.70 -17.97
CA THR A 79 25.78 -14.23 -18.35
C THR A 79 25.11 -15.03 -17.23
N SER A 80 25.89 -15.78 -16.44
CA SER A 80 25.38 -16.55 -15.30
C SER A 80 24.71 -15.66 -14.25
N VAL A 81 25.32 -14.51 -13.92
CA VAL A 81 24.79 -13.53 -12.95
C VAL A 81 23.44 -12.98 -13.44
N PHE A 82 23.36 -12.61 -14.71
CA PHE A 82 22.11 -12.15 -15.31
C PHE A 82 21.01 -13.21 -15.22
N THR A 83 21.32 -14.47 -15.57
CA THR A 83 20.34 -15.55 -15.48
C THR A 83 19.90 -15.83 -14.04
N THR A 84 20.81 -15.79 -13.07
CA THR A 84 20.48 -15.96 -11.65
C THR A 84 19.53 -14.87 -11.16
N ARG A 85 19.79 -13.60 -11.52
CA ARG A 85 18.89 -12.48 -11.23
C ARG A 85 17.50 -12.71 -11.81
N ILE A 86 17.40 -13.03 -13.10
CA ILE A 86 16.10 -13.25 -13.77
C ILE A 86 15.32 -14.40 -13.13
N TRP A 87 15.97 -15.52 -12.82
CA TRP A 87 15.30 -16.65 -12.18
C TRP A 87 14.87 -16.33 -10.75
N ALA A 88 15.63 -15.53 -10.01
CA ALA A 88 15.24 -15.05 -8.69
C ALA A 88 14.02 -14.12 -8.77
N GLU A 89 14.03 -13.13 -9.66
CA GLU A 89 12.90 -12.21 -9.90
C GLU A 89 11.63 -12.99 -10.29
N VAL A 90 11.72 -13.91 -11.27
CA VAL A 90 10.59 -14.72 -11.73
C VAL A 90 10.10 -15.68 -10.65
N GLY A 91 11.02 -16.34 -9.93
CA GLY A 91 10.69 -17.26 -8.85
C GLY A 91 9.93 -16.56 -7.73
N LEU A 92 10.43 -15.42 -7.26
CA LEU A 92 9.78 -14.61 -6.23
C LEU A 92 8.44 -14.04 -6.70
N PHE A 93 8.36 -13.60 -7.96
CA PHE A 93 7.09 -13.17 -8.56
C PHE A 93 6.04 -14.27 -8.47
N LEU A 94 6.37 -15.47 -8.95
CA LEU A 94 5.43 -16.59 -9.00
C LEU A 94 5.03 -17.04 -7.60
N VAL A 95 5.99 -17.21 -6.69
CA VAL A 95 5.72 -17.61 -5.31
C VAL A 95 4.86 -16.56 -4.60
N GLY A 96 5.25 -15.29 -4.67
CA GLY A 96 4.50 -14.20 -4.05
C GLY A 96 3.07 -14.09 -4.59
N ALA A 97 2.89 -14.08 -5.92
CA ALA A 97 1.58 -14.01 -6.53
C ALA A 97 0.70 -15.21 -6.16
N VAL A 98 1.22 -16.43 -6.24
CA VAL A 98 0.46 -17.65 -5.94
C VAL A 98 0.10 -17.72 -4.46
N VAL A 99 1.03 -17.46 -3.54
CA VAL A 99 0.78 -17.48 -2.10
C VAL A 99 -0.28 -16.46 -1.72
N PHE A 100 -0.16 -15.22 -2.21
CA PHE A 100 -1.18 -14.19 -1.95
C PHE A 100 -2.53 -14.57 -2.54
N TRP A 101 -2.58 -15.00 -3.81
CA TRP A 101 -3.84 -15.33 -4.47
C TRP A 101 -4.56 -16.48 -3.78
N LEU A 102 -3.84 -17.55 -3.44
CA LEU A 102 -4.43 -18.69 -2.74
C LEU A 102 -4.98 -18.28 -1.38
N PHE A 103 -4.20 -17.52 -0.60
CA PHE A 103 -4.67 -17.05 0.69
C PHE A 103 -5.91 -16.16 0.55
N LEU A 104 -5.89 -15.17 -0.35
CA LEU A 104 -7.04 -14.30 -0.60
C LEU A 104 -8.26 -15.11 -1.05
N ALA A 105 -8.08 -16.00 -2.04
CA ALA A 105 -9.15 -16.80 -2.60
C ALA A 105 -9.77 -17.74 -1.55
N ILE A 106 -8.96 -18.40 -0.73
CA ILE A 106 -9.45 -19.27 0.35
C ILE A 106 -10.29 -18.47 1.35
N ASN A 107 -9.79 -17.32 1.82
CA ASN A 107 -10.49 -16.50 2.79
C ASN A 107 -11.78 -15.88 2.21
N VAL A 108 -11.73 -15.39 0.97
CA VAL A 108 -12.92 -14.85 0.27
C VAL A 108 -13.97 -15.94 0.05
N LEU A 109 -13.59 -17.12 -0.44
CA LEU A 109 -14.52 -18.22 -0.67
C LEU A 109 -15.11 -18.73 0.65
N LEU A 110 -14.32 -18.74 1.72
CA LEU A 110 -14.80 -19.08 3.06
C LEU A 110 -15.82 -18.05 3.56
N ALA A 111 -15.54 -16.76 3.38
CA ALA A 111 -16.45 -15.67 3.72
C ALA A 111 -17.79 -15.76 2.95
N ILE A 112 -17.77 -16.03 1.64
CA ILE A 112 -18.99 -16.23 0.83
C ILE A 112 -19.81 -17.42 1.35
N ARG A 113 -19.14 -18.52 1.73
CA ARG A 113 -19.83 -19.68 2.31
C ARG A 113 -20.45 -19.37 3.68
N MET A 114 -19.81 -18.54 4.49
CA MET A 114 -20.32 -18.13 5.80
C MET A 114 -21.50 -17.16 5.70
N GLU A 115 -21.47 -16.24 4.73
CA GLU A 115 -22.50 -15.21 4.51
C GLU A 115 -22.93 -15.12 3.04
N PRO A 116 -23.74 -16.08 2.53
CA PRO A 116 -24.11 -16.14 1.11
C PRO A 116 -24.87 -14.92 0.60
N PHE A 117 -25.57 -14.23 1.50
CA PHE A 117 -26.37 -13.04 1.18
C PHE A 117 -25.60 -11.72 1.43
N GLY A 118 -24.29 -11.78 1.71
CA GLY A 118 -23.49 -10.60 2.05
C GLY A 118 -23.51 -9.53 0.96
N MET A 119 -23.45 -9.96 -0.31
CA MET A 119 -23.44 -9.05 -1.46
C MET A 119 -24.82 -8.73 -2.04
N VAL A 120 -25.90 -9.26 -1.45
CA VAL A 120 -27.24 -9.09 -2.02
C VAL A 120 -27.72 -7.65 -1.89
N ASN A 121 -28.23 -7.09 -2.99
CA ASN A 121 -28.66 -5.69 -3.15
C ASN A 121 -27.53 -4.68 -2.92
N THR A 122 -26.29 -5.06 -3.23
CA THR A 122 -25.17 -4.10 -3.24
C THR A 122 -24.98 -3.53 -4.64
N PRO A 123 -24.50 -2.28 -4.77
CA PRO A 123 -24.16 -1.71 -6.08
C PRO A 123 -23.15 -2.54 -6.87
N LEU A 124 -22.31 -3.32 -6.19
CA LEU A 124 -21.36 -4.21 -6.84
C LEU A 124 -22.05 -5.42 -7.49
N GLU A 125 -23.07 -5.97 -6.84
CA GLU A 125 -23.93 -7.00 -7.43
C GLU A 125 -24.77 -6.44 -8.57
N GLU A 126 -25.36 -5.26 -8.42
CA GLU A 126 -26.12 -4.58 -9.48
C GLU A 126 -25.25 -4.27 -10.70
N ALA A 127 -24.02 -3.81 -10.49
CA ALA A 127 -23.05 -3.59 -11.57
C ALA A 127 -22.67 -4.90 -12.27
N ALA A 128 -22.42 -5.98 -11.52
CA ALA A 128 -22.14 -7.28 -12.11
C ALA A 128 -23.35 -7.83 -12.90
N HIS A 129 -24.56 -7.65 -12.38
CA HIS A 129 -25.80 -8.08 -13.02
C HIS A 129 -26.08 -7.31 -14.32
N SER A 130 -25.87 -6.00 -14.33
CA SER A 130 -26.04 -5.17 -15.54
C SER A 130 -25.04 -5.53 -16.66
N LEU A 131 -23.86 -6.03 -16.29
CA LEU A 131 -22.85 -6.57 -17.22
C LEU A 131 -23.06 -8.05 -17.58
N GLY A 132 -24.08 -8.72 -17.01
CA GLY A 132 -24.36 -10.13 -17.27
C GLY A 132 -23.30 -11.10 -16.73
N VAL A 133 -22.49 -10.67 -15.75
CA VAL A 133 -21.39 -11.46 -15.18
C VAL A 133 -21.69 -11.90 -13.74
N ARG A 134 -21.13 -13.03 -13.33
CA ARG A 134 -21.22 -13.48 -11.93
C ARG A 134 -20.20 -12.74 -11.07
N LEU A 135 -20.61 -12.27 -9.90
CA LEU A 135 -19.76 -11.46 -9.03
C LEU A 135 -18.55 -12.24 -8.47
N THR A 136 -18.72 -13.52 -8.08
CA THR A 136 -17.62 -14.31 -7.47
C THR A 136 -16.40 -14.48 -8.39
N PRO A 137 -16.54 -14.90 -9.68
CA PRO A 137 -15.41 -14.91 -10.60
C PRO A 137 -14.75 -13.54 -10.78
N VAL A 138 -15.54 -12.46 -10.85
CA VAL A 138 -15.00 -11.09 -10.98
C VAL A 138 -14.13 -10.75 -9.77
N ILE A 139 -14.59 -11.04 -8.55
CA ILE A 139 -13.79 -10.83 -7.33
C ILE A 139 -12.49 -11.63 -7.37
N LEU A 140 -12.52 -12.90 -7.82
CA LEU A 140 -11.32 -13.72 -7.92
C LEU A 140 -10.34 -13.25 -9.01
N ILE A 141 -10.85 -12.70 -10.12
CA ILE A 141 -10.04 -12.09 -11.18
C ILE A 141 -9.40 -10.79 -10.68
N VAL A 142 -10.16 -9.93 -9.98
CA VAL A 142 -9.61 -8.74 -9.32
C VAL A 142 -8.57 -9.14 -8.26
N GLY A 143 -8.83 -10.20 -7.51
CA GLY A 143 -7.88 -10.80 -6.58
C GLY A 143 -6.60 -11.30 -7.27
N ALA A 144 -6.70 -11.89 -8.46
CA ALA A 144 -5.55 -12.28 -9.28
C ALA A 144 -4.77 -11.07 -9.79
N MET A 145 -5.44 -9.97 -10.11
CA MET A 145 -4.78 -8.71 -10.45
C MET A 145 -4.02 -8.13 -9.25
N LEU A 146 -4.60 -8.14 -8.04
CA LEU A 146 -3.88 -7.77 -6.82
C LEU A 146 -2.69 -8.71 -6.54
N ALA A 147 -2.87 -10.01 -6.79
CA ALA A 147 -1.81 -11.00 -6.68
C ALA A 147 -0.64 -10.73 -7.61
N PHE A 148 -0.91 -10.27 -8.84
CA PHE A 148 0.12 -9.85 -9.77
C PHE A 148 0.98 -8.73 -9.18
N PHE A 149 0.36 -7.70 -8.60
CA PHE A 149 1.11 -6.62 -7.94
C PHE A 149 1.88 -7.11 -6.70
N MET A 150 1.31 -8.03 -5.92
CA MET A 150 2.00 -8.64 -4.78
C MET A 150 3.17 -9.54 -5.20
N GLY A 151 3.08 -10.17 -6.38
CA GLY A 151 4.20 -10.85 -7.01
C GLY A 151 5.29 -9.86 -7.44
N LEU A 152 4.92 -8.72 -8.04
CA LEU A 152 5.88 -7.69 -8.43
C LEU A 152 6.63 -7.11 -7.23
N THR A 153 5.95 -6.87 -6.11
CA THR A 153 6.61 -6.40 -4.88
C THR A 153 7.56 -7.46 -4.32
N ALA A 154 7.19 -8.75 -4.36
CA ALA A 154 8.09 -9.83 -3.95
C ALA A 154 9.32 -9.94 -4.87
N ALA A 155 9.12 -9.85 -6.19
CA ALA A 155 10.17 -9.89 -7.19
C ALA A 155 11.16 -8.72 -7.07
N ALA A 156 10.69 -7.54 -6.64
CA ALA A 156 11.54 -6.38 -6.41
C ALA A 156 12.59 -6.61 -5.30
N ASN A 157 12.35 -7.55 -4.37
CA ASN A 157 13.27 -7.88 -3.28
C ASN A 157 14.23 -9.03 -3.63
N TRP A 158 14.48 -9.28 -4.92
CA TRP A 158 15.31 -10.40 -5.38
C TRP A 158 16.76 -10.30 -4.88
N GLU A 159 17.30 -9.09 -4.79
CA GLU A 159 18.68 -8.85 -4.37
C GLU A 159 18.86 -9.20 -2.89
N GLU A 160 17.98 -8.70 -2.03
CA GLU A 160 17.98 -9.00 -0.61
C GLU A 160 17.81 -10.50 -0.36
N VAL A 161 16.99 -11.19 -1.17
CA VAL A 161 16.77 -12.63 -1.04
C VAL A 161 18.04 -13.40 -1.41
N LEU A 162 18.71 -13.03 -2.50
CA LEU A 162 19.96 -13.67 -2.90
C LEU A 162 21.06 -13.41 -1.88
N ILE A 163 21.15 -12.19 -1.32
CA ILE A 163 22.09 -11.85 -0.26
C ILE A 163 21.81 -12.70 1.00
N PHE A 164 20.56 -12.84 1.40
CA PHE A 164 20.17 -13.67 2.53
C PHE A 164 20.50 -15.16 2.32
N LEU A 165 20.27 -15.69 1.13
CA LEU A 165 20.56 -17.09 0.80
C LEU A 165 22.06 -17.39 0.72
N ASN A 166 22.88 -16.38 0.42
CA ASN A 166 24.34 -16.48 0.30
C ASN A 166 25.08 -15.76 1.44
N GLN A 167 24.42 -15.54 2.57
CA GLN A 167 24.99 -14.80 3.69
C GLN A 167 26.16 -15.53 4.36
N SER A 168 27.10 -14.76 4.91
CA SER A 168 28.25 -15.26 5.67
C SER A 168 28.35 -14.60 7.04
N SER A 169 28.89 -15.31 8.03
CA SER A 169 29.16 -14.73 9.36
C SER A 169 30.37 -13.79 9.33
N PHE A 170 30.29 -12.69 10.06
CA PHE A 170 31.43 -11.78 10.26
C PHE A 170 32.37 -12.25 11.38
N GLY A 171 31.90 -13.13 12.26
CA GLY A 171 32.65 -13.57 13.44
C GLY A 171 32.72 -12.51 14.54
N LEU A 172 31.89 -11.47 14.43
CA LEU A 172 31.80 -10.37 15.38
C LEU A 172 30.40 -10.36 15.97
N THR A 173 30.31 -10.66 17.27
CA THR A 173 29.04 -10.70 17.99
C THR A 173 28.69 -9.33 18.55
N ASP A 174 27.48 -8.86 18.26
CA ASP A 174 26.91 -7.65 18.84
C ASP A 174 26.72 -7.81 20.37
N PRO A 175 27.22 -6.88 21.20
CA PRO A 175 27.12 -6.97 22.66
C PRO A 175 25.70 -6.85 23.23
N ILE A 176 24.75 -6.26 22.50
CA ILE A 176 23.39 -5.97 23.00
C ILE A 176 22.47 -7.17 22.75
N PHE A 177 22.45 -7.68 21.53
CA PHE A 177 21.56 -8.73 21.07
C PHE A 177 22.21 -10.11 21.04
N GLY A 178 23.54 -10.19 21.22
CA GLY A 178 24.26 -11.46 21.21
C GLY A 178 24.21 -12.18 19.85
N ARG A 179 24.02 -11.44 18.75
CA ARG A 179 23.96 -11.97 17.38
C ARG A 179 25.15 -11.49 16.56
N ASP A 180 25.57 -12.29 15.58
CA ASP A 180 26.60 -11.88 14.62
C ASP A 180 26.14 -10.66 13.83
N VAL A 181 27.06 -9.73 13.53
CA VAL A 181 26.77 -8.53 12.73
C VAL A 181 26.15 -8.88 11.36
N GLY A 182 26.49 -10.03 10.78
CA GLY A 182 25.92 -10.51 9.52
C GLY A 182 24.40 -10.74 9.57
N PHE A 183 23.84 -11.01 10.76
CA PHE A 183 22.39 -11.09 10.93
C PHE A 183 21.71 -9.77 10.56
N PHE A 184 22.28 -8.63 10.98
CA PHE A 184 21.68 -7.31 10.80
C PHE A 184 21.80 -6.81 9.36
N ILE A 185 22.86 -7.20 8.66
CA ILE A 185 23.13 -6.78 7.29
C ILE A 185 22.36 -7.67 6.29
N PHE A 186 22.35 -8.99 6.50
CA PHE A 186 21.84 -9.93 5.49
C PHE A 186 20.46 -10.49 5.83
N SER A 187 20.19 -10.82 7.09
CA SER A 187 18.95 -11.47 7.50
C SER A 187 17.84 -10.48 7.82
N LEU A 188 18.17 -9.42 8.58
CA LEU A 188 17.17 -8.48 9.08
C LEU A 188 16.37 -7.81 7.95
N PRO A 189 16.96 -7.31 6.84
CA PRO A 189 16.19 -6.69 5.77
C PRO A 189 15.14 -7.62 5.16
N ILE A 190 15.47 -8.92 4.97
CA ILE A 190 14.51 -9.90 4.44
C ILE A 190 13.40 -10.20 5.42
N TRP A 191 13.72 -10.29 6.71
CA TRP A 191 12.73 -10.48 7.75
C TRP A 191 11.75 -9.30 7.86
N GLU A 192 12.21 -8.08 7.57
CA GLU A 192 11.41 -6.86 7.48
C GLU A 192 10.53 -6.86 6.21
N ALA A 193 11.13 -7.12 5.05
CA ALA A 193 10.44 -7.19 3.76
C ALA A 193 9.33 -8.25 3.76
N LEU A 194 9.63 -9.46 4.24
CA LEU A 194 8.66 -10.55 4.36
C LEU A 194 7.50 -10.18 5.27
N ARG A 195 7.77 -9.56 6.43
CA ARG A 195 6.72 -9.16 7.36
C ARG A 195 5.84 -8.05 6.78
N GLY A 196 6.44 -7.05 6.14
CA GLY A 196 5.70 -5.99 5.44
C GLY A 196 4.80 -6.57 4.34
N TRP A 197 5.32 -7.50 3.55
CA TRP A 197 4.57 -8.21 2.52
C TRP A 197 3.40 -9.02 3.10
N LEU A 198 3.63 -9.77 4.19
CA LEU A 198 2.58 -10.50 4.91
C LEU A 198 1.53 -9.57 5.52
N LEU A 199 1.93 -8.42 6.06
CA LEU A 199 1.01 -7.43 6.61
C LEU A 199 0.07 -6.90 5.53
N THR A 200 0.62 -6.48 4.38
CA THR A 200 -0.19 -6.05 3.23
C THR A 200 -1.10 -7.18 2.74
N MET A 201 -0.61 -8.43 2.71
CA MET A 201 -1.40 -9.60 2.32
C MET A 201 -2.63 -9.79 3.20
N VAL A 202 -2.46 -9.73 4.52
CA VAL A 202 -3.58 -9.90 5.46
C VAL A 202 -4.52 -8.70 5.45
N ILE A 203 -4.01 -7.48 5.34
CA ILE A 203 -4.84 -6.26 5.24
C ILE A 203 -5.72 -6.31 3.99
N LEU A 204 -5.15 -6.58 2.81
CA LEU A 204 -5.92 -6.67 1.57
C LEU A 204 -6.96 -7.79 1.64
N THR A 205 -6.61 -8.92 2.28
CA THR A 205 -7.55 -10.03 2.49
C THR A 205 -8.66 -9.67 3.46
N LEU A 206 -8.36 -8.94 4.55
CA LEU A 206 -9.36 -8.45 5.50
C LEU A 206 -10.34 -7.49 4.80
N ILE A 207 -9.84 -6.58 3.98
CA ILE A 207 -10.67 -5.64 3.21
C ILE A 207 -11.56 -6.43 2.23
N ALA A 208 -10.99 -7.36 1.46
CA ALA A 208 -11.75 -8.17 0.51
C ALA A 208 -12.85 -9.01 1.20
N THR A 209 -12.54 -9.64 2.34
CA THR A 209 -13.51 -10.42 3.11
C THR A 209 -14.60 -9.56 3.76
N ALA A 210 -14.25 -8.37 4.27
CA ALA A 210 -15.23 -7.41 4.78
C ALA A 210 -16.21 -6.94 3.68
N ILE A 211 -15.68 -6.63 2.48
CA ILE A 211 -16.50 -6.23 1.32
C ILE A 211 -17.47 -7.36 0.96
N VAL A 212 -16.97 -8.59 0.82
CA VAL A 212 -17.74 -9.76 0.39
C VAL A 212 -18.81 -10.20 1.39
N THR A 213 -18.61 -9.90 2.67
CA THR A 213 -19.60 -10.20 3.71
C THR A 213 -20.67 -9.11 3.84
N GLY A 214 -20.59 -8.02 3.07
CA GLY A 214 -21.56 -6.92 3.08
C GLY A 214 -21.36 -5.94 4.23
N ILE A 215 -20.28 -6.06 4.99
CA ILE A 215 -19.94 -5.12 6.07
C ILE A 215 -19.70 -3.75 5.44
N GLY A 216 -20.35 -2.73 6.00
CA GLY A 216 -20.35 -1.36 5.48
C GLY A 216 -21.52 -1.05 4.55
N TRP A 217 -22.02 -2.04 3.79
CA TRP A 217 -23.22 -1.87 2.96
C TRP A 217 -24.50 -2.10 3.75
N ARG A 218 -24.56 -3.19 4.53
CA ARG A 218 -25.74 -3.67 5.26
C ARG A 218 -25.66 -3.42 6.76
N GLY A 219 -24.69 -2.61 7.18
CA GLY A 219 -24.33 -2.41 8.59
C GLY A 219 -23.50 -3.56 9.17
N TRP A 220 -23.51 -3.70 10.50
CA TRP A 220 -22.74 -4.70 11.25
C TRP A 220 -23.54 -5.98 11.56
N GLN A 221 -24.71 -6.15 10.94
CA GLN A 221 -25.57 -7.31 11.12
C GLN A 221 -25.09 -8.49 10.24
N VAL A 222 -24.02 -9.15 10.68
CA VAL A 222 -23.46 -10.35 10.04
C VAL A 222 -23.43 -11.52 11.03
N ARG A 223 -23.34 -12.75 10.52
CA ARG A 223 -23.26 -13.95 11.38
C ARG A 223 -22.01 -13.91 12.27
N THR A 224 -22.13 -14.42 13.49
CA THR A 224 -21.00 -14.48 14.45
C THR A 224 -19.76 -15.19 13.89
N ARG A 225 -19.94 -16.20 13.01
CA ARG A 225 -18.83 -16.89 12.33
C ARG A 225 -18.00 -15.95 11.45
N VAL A 226 -18.64 -14.98 10.80
CA VAL A 226 -17.96 -13.96 10.00
C VAL A 226 -17.16 -13.04 10.89
N LEU A 227 -17.75 -12.57 11.99
CA LEU A 227 -17.04 -11.73 12.97
C LEU A 227 -15.83 -12.45 13.55
N ALA A 228 -15.95 -13.75 13.86
CA ALA A 228 -14.83 -14.58 14.30
C ALA A 228 -13.76 -14.74 13.23
N HIS A 229 -14.15 -14.91 11.96
CA HIS A 229 -13.19 -14.99 10.85
C HIS A 229 -12.41 -13.67 10.67
N LEU A 230 -13.12 -12.54 10.69
CA LEU A 230 -12.51 -11.21 10.60
C LEU A 230 -11.65 -10.89 11.82
N SER A 231 -12.04 -11.33 13.02
CA SER A 231 -11.23 -11.15 14.23
C SER A 231 -9.95 -12.00 14.19
N ILE A 232 -9.96 -13.18 13.58
CA ILE A 232 -8.75 -13.97 13.34
C ILE A 232 -7.80 -13.24 12.38
N LEU A 233 -8.31 -12.70 11.27
CA LEU A 233 -7.51 -11.89 10.34
C LEU A 233 -6.98 -10.61 11.02
N GLY A 234 -7.80 -9.95 11.84
CA GLY A 234 -7.40 -8.79 12.64
C GLY A 234 -6.33 -9.13 13.69
N ALA A 235 -6.47 -10.26 14.38
CA ALA A 235 -5.47 -10.74 15.34
C ALA A 235 -4.14 -11.05 14.64
N LEU A 236 -4.17 -11.59 13.42
CA LEU A 236 -2.97 -11.82 12.62
C LEU A 236 -2.29 -10.50 12.24
N ILE A 237 -3.05 -9.45 11.91
CA ILE A 237 -2.50 -8.11 11.68
C ILE A 237 -1.82 -7.58 12.94
N LEU A 238 -2.48 -7.68 14.10
CA LEU A 238 -1.91 -7.23 15.37
C LEU A 238 -0.64 -8.00 15.73
N LEU A 239 -0.59 -9.31 15.47
CA LEU A 239 0.60 -10.13 15.67
C LEU A 239 1.75 -9.67 14.76
N LEU A 240 1.46 -9.37 13.49
CA LEU A 240 2.47 -8.85 12.55
C LEU A 240 2.96 -7.46 12.95
N ILE A 241 2.10 -6.60 13.50
CA ILE A 241 2.50 -5.29 14.04
C ILE A 241 3.35 -5.45 15.31
N ALA A 242 2.96 -6.32 16.23
CA ALA A 242 3.72 -6.60 17.44
C ALA A 242 5.12 -7.17 17.13
N ALA A 243 5.22 -8.05 16.13
CA ALA A 243 6.51 -8.53 15.64
C ALA A 243 7.37 -7.43 15.01
N ALA A 244 6.77 -6.33 14.54
CA ALA A 244 7.50 -5.18 14.03
C ALA A 244 8.10 -4.34 15.16
N THR A 245 7.38 -4.15 16.27
CA THR A 245 7.85 -3.33 17.40
C THR A 245 9.10 -3.93 18.05
N GLU A 246 9.13 -5.24 18.27
CA GLU A 246 10.31 -5.94 18.81
C GLU A 246 11.55 -5.76 17.93
N ARG A 247 11.38 -5.75 16.60
CA ARG A 247 12.48 -5.59 15.65
C ARG A 247 12.87 -4.14 15.38
N SER A 248 11.96 -3.21 15.58
CA SER A 248 12.25 -1.78 15.40
C SER A 248 13.31 -1.28 16.38
N ASP A 249 13.36 -1.87 17.59
CA ASP A 249 14.42 -1.61 18.55
C ASP A 249 15.77 -2.07 17.99
N ILE A 250 15.83 -3.29 17.44
CA ILE A 250 17.02 -3.87 16.80
C ILE A 250 17.58 -2.95 15.69
N LEU A 251 16.71 -2.42 14.83
CA LEU A 251 17.09 -1.53 13.73
C LEU A 251 17.65 -0.19 14.22
N ARG A 252 17.01 0.43 15.22
CA ARG A 252 17.48 1.68 15.82
C ARG A 252 18.90 1.54 16.39
N PHE A 253 19.19 0.41 17.03
CA PHE A 253 20.54 0.14 17.53
C PHE A 253 21.54 -0.19 16.42
N ALA A 254 21.14 -0.98 15.41
CA ALA A 254 22.00 -1.28 14.27
C ALA A 254 22.40 -0.02 13.48
N GLU A 255 21.46 0.92 13.30
CA GLU A 255 21.68 2.21 12.65
C GLU A 255 22.61 3.14 13.47
N ILE A 256 22.58 3.05 14.80
CA ILE A 256 23.50 3.75 15.70
C ILE A 256 24.90 3.09 15.71
N ALA A 257 24.97 1.75 15.59
CA ALA A 257 26.21 0.99 15.72
C ALA A 257 27.01 0.84 14.40
N ILE A 258 26.35 0.93 13.24
CA ILE A 258 26.98 0.77 11.93
C ILE A 258 27.07 2.14 11.23
N PRO A 259 28.21 2.83 11.29
CA PRO A 259 28.41 4.06 10.53
C PRO A 259 28.68 3.72 9.06
N ILE A 260 27.66 3.26 8.34
CA ILE A 260 27.71 3.08 6.89
C ILE A 260 26.67 4.01 6.28
N GLY A 261 27.16 5.17 5.81
CA GLY A 261 26.83 5.86 4.55
C GLY A 261 25.42 5.88 3.96
N ALA A 262 24.36 5.48 4.66
CA ALA A 262 22.99 5.59 4.20
C ALA A 262 22.57 7.05 4.32
N ARG A 263 22.35 7.66 3.16
CA ARG A 263 21.99 9.07 2.98
C ARG A 263 20.69 9.37 3.73
N TYR A 264 20.77 9.99 4.91
CA TYR A 264 19.59 10.45 5.62
C TYR A 264 18.82 11.48 4.77
N PRO A 265 17.49 11.42 4.71
CA PRO A 265 16.72 12.58 4.31
C PRO A 265 16.86 13.66 5.40
N ALA A 266 17.08 14.92 4.99
CA ALA A 266 17.45 16.04 5.86
C ALA A 266 16.52 16.30 7.08
N TRP A 267 15.30 15.75 7.09
CA TRP A 267 14.39 15.85 8.24
C TRP A 267 14.76 14.91 9.41
N ALA A 268 15.51 13.84 9.17
CA ALA A 268 15.96 12.92 10.22
C ALA A 268 17.05 13.56 11.11
N GLU A 269 17.90 14.41 10.55
CA GLU A 269 18.90 15.17 11.32
C GLU A 269 18.25 16.15 12.31
N LEU A 270 17.11 16.74 11.94
CA LEU A 270 16.39 17.69 12.80
C LEU A 270 15.72 17.04 14.00
N LEU A 271 15.31 15.77 13.89
CA LEU A 271 14.59 15.05 14.95
C LEU A 271 15.55 14.39 15.96
N LEU A 272 16.77 14.07 15.55
CA LEU A 272 17.77 13.36 16.37
C LEU A 272 18.74 14.31 17.10
N TRP A 273 18.89 15.56 16.65
CA TRP A 273 19.73 16.57 17.31
C TRP A 273 19.46 16.76 18.82
N PRO A 274 18.21 16.77 19.32
CA PRO A 274 17.95 17.01 20.74
C PRO A 274 18.49 15.91 21.67
N HIS A 275 18.68 14.69 21.14
CA HIS A 275 19.13 13.53 21.92
C HIS A 275 20.65 13.30 21.82
N ALA A 276 21.30 13.80 20.77
CA ALA A 276 22.75 13.71 20.60
C ALA A 276 23.53 14.52 21.66
N ALA A 277 23.00 15.67 22.10
CA ALA A 277 23.64 16.51 23.11
C ALA A 277 23.67 15.87 24.52
N LEU A 278 22.85 14.85 24.78
CA LEU A 278 22.78 14.17 26.08
C LEU A 278 23.82 13.04 26.23
N LEU A 279 24.49 12.64 25.14
CA LEU A 279 25.46 11.53 25.13
C LEU A 279 26.93 11.98 25.11
N GLU A 280 27.19 13.29 24.97
CA GLU A 280 28.55 13.84 25.05
C GLU A 280 29.33 13.53 26.36
N PRO A 281 28.72 13.33 27.55
CA PRO A 281 29.51 13.07 28.76
C PRO A 281 30.09 11.65 28.85
N VAL A 282 29.62 10.71 28.03
CA VAL A 282 29.92 9.26 28.20
C VAL A 282 31.05 8.79 27.29
N VAL A 283 31.31 9.48 26.17
CA VAL A 283 32.40 9.16 25.27
C VAL A 283 33.41 10.29 25.37
N GLY A 284 34.48 10.09 26.14
CA GLY A 284 35.56 11.06 26.39
C GLY A 284 36.37 11.42 25.14
N LEU A 285 35.71 12.03 24.14
CA LEU A 285 36.36 12.65 23.00
C LEU A 285 36.86 14.04 23.44
N PRO A 286 38.12 14.39 23.13
CA PRO A 286 38.68 15.67 23.53
C PRO A 286 37.93 16.82 22.86
N ASP A 287 37.48 17.78 23.68
CA ASP A 287 36.82 19.01 23.24
C ASP A 287 37.67 19.73 22.16
N PRO A 288 37.15 19.92 20.94
CA PRO A 288 37.87 20.62 19.87
C PRO A 288 38.18 22.09 20.21
N ARG A 289 37.48 22.69 21.20
CA ARG A 289 37.76 24.05 21.68
C ARG A 289 39.07 24.15 22.47
N LEU A 290 39.56 23.05 23.03
CA LEU A 290 40.85 23.02 23.74
C LEU A 290 42.06 23.02 22.80
N ARG A 291 41.90 22.59 21.53
CA ARG A 291 42.98 22.68 20.52
C ARG A 291 43.25 24.10 20.01
N ALA A 292 42.28 25.00 20.12
CA ALA A 292 42.44 26.37 19.66
C ALA A 292 43.33 27.21 20.58
N ARG A 293 43.42 26.88 21.89
CA ARG A 293 44.26 27.61 22.86
C ARG A 293 45.72 27.18 22.91
N SER A 294 46.07 25.97 22.45
CA SER A 294 47.47 25.49 22.52
C SER A 294 48.32 25.89 21.31
N ARG A 295 47.74 26.47 20.25
CA ARG A 295 48.46 26.88 19.03
C ARG A 295 48.82 28.37 18.97
N SER A 296 48.35 29.21 19.89
CA SER A 296 48.65 30.65 19.89
C SER A 296 49.75 31.08 20.87
N GLY A 297 50.53 30.13 21.43
CA GLY A 297 51.50 30.40 22.49
C GLY A 297 52.93 29.91 22.24
N ALA A 298 53.27 29.46 21.02
CA ALA A 298 54.61 28.94 20.73
C ALA A 298 55.13 29.48 19.39
N GLY A 299 56.05 30.45 19.49
CA GLY A 299 56.77 31.14 18.42
C GLY A 299 56.95 32.59 18.86
N ASP A 300 58.05 32.97 19.51
CA ASP A 300 59.32 33.28 18.82
C ASP A 300 60.50 33.36 19.82
N PRO A 301 61.65 32.70 19.55
CA PRO A 301 62.94 33.13 20.06
C PRO A 301 63.92 33.42 18.91
N SER A 302 64.13 34.71 18.64
CA SER A 302 65.38 35.26 18.08
C SER A 302 65.53 36.73 18.45
#